data_AF-A0A7W1W928-F1
#
_entry.id   AF-A0A7W1W928-F1
#
_cell.length_a   1.000
_cell.length_b   1.000
_cell.length_c   1.000
_cell.angle_alpha   90.00
_cell.angle_beta   90.00
_cell.angle_gamma   90.00
#
_symmetry.space_group_name_H-M   'P 1'
#
loop_
_entity.id
_entity.type
_entity.pdbx_description
1 polymer ?
#
loop_
_entity_poly.entity_id
_entity_poly.type
_entity_poly.pdbx_seq_one_letter_code
_entity_poly.pdbx_strand_id
1 'polypeptide(L)'
;MKLQLTDAMQLRKRGLKESEYLKQAEEIKLKIVKLSQRKAKHPAVRKWQDFFAEKEKRLYQWCKSALIPAENNYAEREIRKVVIARKMSYGSQSQEGAKTRETWTSILQTLKKREENPRDKIITTLNKFSQNKDLDITAELFGSSQP
;
A
#
# COMPACT_ATOMS: atom_id res chain seq x y z
N MET A 1 15.42 -1.97 18.67
CA MET A 1 14.67 -1.94 17.40
C MET A 1 13.35 -1.20 17.55
N LYS A 2 12.52 -1.52 18.56
CA LYS A 2 11.25 -0.80 18.83
C LYS A 2 11.37 0.73 18.87
N LEU A 3 12.36 1.27 19.58
CA LEU A 3 12.59 2.71 19.68
C LEU A 3 12.88 3.32 18.30
N GLN A 4 13.78 2.71 17.53
CA GLN A 4 14.17 3.18 16.19
C GLN A 4 12.99 3.18 15.21
N LEU A 5 12.12 2.18 15.26
CA LEU A 5 10.91 2.14 14.44
C LEU A 5 9.92 3.24 14.84
N THR A 6 9.81 3.52 16.14
CA THR A 6 8.97 4.61 16.65
C THR A 6 9.52 5.96 16.16
N ASP A 7 10.83 6.17 16.26
CA ASP A 7 11.48 7.38 15.76
C ASP A 7 11.23 7.57 14.26
N ALA A 8 11.38 6.51 13.45
CA ALA A 8 11.09 6.57 12.01
C ALA A 8 9.65 7.01 11.72
N MET A 9 8.66 6.45 12.44
CA MET A 9 7.25 6.81 12.28
C MET A 9 6.92 8.24 12.71
N GLN A 10 7.62 8.77 13.73
CA GLN A 10 7.37 10.13 14.25
C GLN A 10 8.18 11.19 13.51
N LEU A 11 9.27 10.84 12.82
CA LEU A 11 10.20 11.78 12.19
C LEU A 11 9.49 12.78 11.27
N ARG A 12 8.56 12.29 10.44
CA ARG A 12 7.79 13.12 9.49
C ARG A 12 6.91 14.15 10.20
N LYS A 13 6.42 13.86 11.41
CA LYS A 13 5.55 14.77 12.18
C LYS A 13 6.31 15.95 12.80
N ARG A 14 7.64 15.91 12.78
CA ARG A 14 8.48 16.97 13.34
C ARG A 14 8.55 18.23 12.46
N GLY A 15 8.03 18.17 11.22
CA GLY A 15 7.98 19.34 10.33
C GLY A 15 9.35 19.90 9.94
N LEU A 16 10.38 19.04 9.91
CA LEU A 16 11.75 19.42 9.59
C LEU A 16 11.90 19.85 8.13
N LYS A 17 12.94 20.63 7.84
CA LYS A 17 13.38 20.87 6.46
C LYS A 17 13.83 19.55 5.82
N GLU A 18 13.69 19.43 4.50
CA GLU A 18 13.97 18.17 3.81
C GLU A 18 15.40 17.66 4.03
N SER A 19 16.41 18.53 3.97
CA SER A 19 17.81 18.16 4.22
C SER A 19 18.03 17.59 5.63
N GLU A 20 17.40 18.20 6.65
CA GLU A 20 17.48 17.75 8.04
C GLU A 20 16.72 16.44 8.24
N TYR A 21 15.56 16.31 7.60
CA TYR A 21 14.77 15.07 7.60
C TYR A 21 15.59 13.92 7.03
N LEU A 22 16.19 14.08 5.84
CA LEU A 22 16.94 13.01 5.17
C LEU A 22 18.16 12.60 5.99
N LYS A 23 18.86 13.56 6.61
CA LYS A 23 19.98 13.27 7.51
C LYS A 23 19.53 12.43 8.72
N GLN A 24 18.48 12.86 9.43
CA GLN A 24 17.96 12.11 10.57
C GLN A 24 17.38 10.74 10.15
N ALA A 25 16.78 10.65 8.97
CA ALA A 25 16.23 9.42 8.44
C ALA A 25 17.33 8.39 8.18
N GLU A 26 18.45 8.80 7.56
CA GLU A 26 19.59 7.92 7.34
C GLU A 26 20.22 7.46 8.65
N GLU A 27 20.35 8.35 9.65
CA GLU A 27 20.83 7.97 10.99
C GLU A 27 19.95 6.90 11.66
N ILE A 28 18.63 7.05 11.57
CA ILE A 28 17.68 6.06 12.12
C ILE A 28 17.79 4.73 11.35
N LYS A 29 17.85 4.77 10.02
CA LYS A 29 18.05 3.59 9.17
C LYS A 29 19.33 2.85 9.53
N LEU A 30 20.46 3.53 9.64
CA LEU A 30 21.74 2.91 10.02
C LEU A 30 21.64 2.23 11.39
N LYS A 31 20.93 2.83 12.36
CA LYS A 31 20.66 2.19 13.66
C LYS A 31 19.82 0.92 13.51
N ILE A 32 18.79 0.92 12.65
CA ILE A 32 17.97 -0.27 12.39
C ILE A 32 18.80 -1.37 11.73
N VAL A 33 19.57 -1.04 10.69
CA VAL A 33 20.46 -1.98 9.98
C VAL A 33 21.50 -2.58 10.94
N LYS A 34 22.13 -1.76 11.77
CA LYS A 34 23.07 -2.25 12.79
C LYS A 34 22.40 -3.19 13.79
N LEU A 35 21.13 -2.98 14.11
CA LEU A 35 20.37 -3.85 15.00
C LEU A 35 19.92 -5.15 14.32
N SER A 36 19.63 -5.13 13.02
CA SER A 36 19.29 -6.34 12.26
C SER A 36 20.50 -7.26 12.09
N GLN A 37 21.72 -6.73 12.03
CA GLN A 37 22.93 -7.55 11.88
C GLN A 37 23.43 -8.21 13.17
N ARG A 38 22.84 -7.91 14.34
CA ARG A 38 23.27 -8.50 15.62
C ARG A 38 22.91 -9.98 15.72
N LYS A 39 23.75 -10.78 16.39
CA LYS A 39 23.42 -12.17 16.72
C LYS A 39 22.16 -12.22 17.59
N ALA A 40 21.15 -12.97 17.14
CA ALA A 40 19.96 -13.28 17.93
C ALA A 40 20.08 -14.67 18.57
N LYS A 41 19.68 -14.77 19.84
CA LYS A 41 19.57 -16.05 20.56
C LYS A 41 18.30 -16.83 20.17
N HIS A 42 17.23 -16.12 19.81
CA HIS A 42 15.93 -16.71 19.54
C HIS A 42 15.60 -16.67 18.04
N PRO A 43 15.16 -17.79 17.42
CA PRO A 43 14.84 -17.84 15.98
C PRO A 43 13.80 -16.80 15.53
N ALA A 44 12.77 -16.54 16.33
CA ALA A 44 11.77 -15.51 16.00
C ALA A 44 12.38 -14.10 15.90
N VAL A 45 13.38 -13.76 16.72
CA VAL A 45 14.08 -12.48 16.64
C VAL A 45 14.93 -12.45 15.37
N ARG A 46 15.63 -13.55 15.07
CA ARG A 46 16.42 -13.67 13.85
C ARG A 46 15.57 -13.48 12.60
N LYS A 47 14.40 -14.10 12.53
CA LYS A 47 13.43 -13.94 11.43
C LYS A 47 13.09 -12.47 11.16
N TRP A 48 12.83 -11.68 12.20
CA TRP A 48 12.56 -10.25 12.04
C TRP A 48 13.80 -9.48 11.59
N GLN A 49 14.97 -9.80 12.13
CA GLN A 49 16.22 -9.20 11.69
C GLN A 49 16.52 -9.48 10.21
N ASP A 50 16.33 -10.72 9.77
CA ASP A 50 16.47 -11.14 8.37
C ASP A 50 15.51 -10.38 7.47
N PHE A 51 14.25 -10.24 7.88
CA PHE A 51 13.28 -9.46 7.14
C PHE A 51 13.75 -8.01 6.87
N PHE A 52 14.33 -7.33 7.87
CA PHE A 52 14.86 -5.97 7.70
C PHE A 52 16.07 -5.90 6.77
N ALA A 53 16.89 -6.97 6.70
CA ALA A 53 18.03 -7.05 5.81
C ALA A 53 17.60 -7.41 4.37
N GLU A 54 16.80 -8.47 4.21
CA GLU A 54 16.33 -8.96 2.91
C GLU A 54 15.44 -7.95 2.18
N LYS A 55 14.65 -7.16 2.91
CA LYS A 55 13.71 -6.19 2.34
C LYS A 55 14.22 -4.75 2.40
N GLU A 56 15.51 -4.54 2.61
CA GLU A 56 16.14 -3.21 2.73
C GLU A 56 15.70 -2.25 1.63
N LYS A 57 15.77 -2.69 0.36
CA LYS A 57 15.39 -1.88 -0.81
C LYS A 57 13.95 -1.37 -0.76
N ARG A 58 13.03 -2.03 -0.04
CA ARG A 58 11.62 -1.64 0.04
C ARG A 58 11.28 -0.93 1.35
N LEU A 59 11.90 -1.32 2.46
CA LEU A 59 11.56 -0.83 3.80
C LEU A 59 12.07 0.59 4.09
N TYR A 60 13.14 1.03 3.43
CA TYR A 60 13.79 2.32 3.74
C TYR A 60 13.55 3.41 2.69
N GLN A 61 12.46 3.33 1.92
CA GLN A 61 12.12 4.35 0.91
C GLN A 61 11.83 5.72 1.54
N TRP A 62 11.34 5.76 2.78
CA TRP A 62 11.15 6.98 3.56
C TRP A 62 12.46 7.74 3.84
N CYS A 63 13.64 7.10 3.73
CA CYS A 63 14.92 7.80 3.81
C CYS A 63 15.28 8.59 2.54
N LYS A 64 14.49 8.46 1.46
CA LYS A 64 14.71 9.18 0.19
C LYS A 64 13.81 10.38 0.01
N SER A 65 12.68 10.44 0.72
CA SER A 65 11.74 11.56 0.64
C SER A 65 10.81 11.57 1.85
N ALA A 66 10.58 12.75 2.42
CA ALA A 66 9.61 12.96 3.51
C ALA A 66 8.14 12.75 3.08
N LEU A 67 7.88 12.63 1.77
CA LEU A 67 6.57 12.29 1.23
C LEU A 67 6.20 10.83 1.46
N ILE A 68 7.19 9.95 1.64
CA ILE A 68 6.98 8.52 1.85
C ILE A 68 6.96 8.24 3.36
N PRO A 69 5.84 7.74 3.93
CA PRO A 69 5.80 7.39 5.35
C PRO A 69 6.64 6.14 5.65
N ALA A 70 7.20 6.07 6.86
CA ALA A 70 7.92 4.89 7.36
C ALA A 70 6.99 3.73 7.79
N GLU A 71 5.68 3.92 7.66
CA GLU A 71 4.63 2.98 8.02
C GLU A 71 3.79 2.61 6.79
N ASN A 72 2.96 1.56 6.92
CA ASN A 72 2.08 1.07 5.85
C ASN A 72 0.57 1.29 6.17
N ASN A 73 0.25 2.13 7.14
CA ASN A 73 -1.10 2.39 7.61
C ASN A 73 -2.02 2.87 6.49
N TYR A 74 -1.51 3.66 5.53
CA TYR A 74 -2.32 4.11 4.40
C TYR A 74 -2.80 2.93 3.56
N ALA A 75 -1.88 2.05 3.12
CA ALA A 75 -2.24 0.88 2.33
C ALA A 75 -3.11 -0.11 3.13
N GLU A 76 -2.82 -0.31 4.41
CA GLU A 76 -3.64 -1.16 5.30
C GLU A 76 -5.07 -0.63 5.45
N ARG A 77 -5.25 0.69 5.60
CA ARG A 77 -6.58 1.32 5.66
C ARG A 77 -7.34 1.12 4.36
N GLU A 78 -6.68 1.23 3.21
CA GLU A 78 -7.31 1.06 1.90
C GLU A 78 -7.85 -0.37 1.68
N ILE A 79 -7.12 -1.40 2.13
CA ILE A 79 -7.57 -2.80 2.01
C ILE A 79 -8.54 -3.22 3.11
N ARG A 80 -8.58 -2.51 4.25
CA ARG A 80 -9.35 -2.92 5.44
C ARG A 80 -10.83 -3.16 5.15
N LYS A 81 -11.47 -2.29 4.36
CA LYS A 81 -12.90 -2.44 4.02
C LYS A 81 -13.17 -3.77 3.32
N VAL A 82 -12.27 -4.19 2.43
CA VAL A 82 -12.37 -5.43 1.66
C VAL A 82 -12.16 -6.64 2.56
N VAL A 83 -11.16 -6.58 3.45
CA VAL A 83 -10.87 -7.64 4.43
C VAL A 83 -12.04 -7.85 5.39
N ILE A 84 -12.63 -6.76 5.90
CA ILE A 84 -13.82 -6.82 6.77
C ILE A 84 -14.99 -7.45 6.00
N ALA A 85 -15.28 -6.97 4.79
CA ALA A 85 -16.38 -7.49 4.00
C ALA A 85 -16.17 -8.98 3.65
N ARG A 86 -14.92 -9.41 3.38
CA ARG A 86 -14.58 -10.83 3.19
C ARG A 86 -14.84 -11.64 4.45
N LYS A 87 -14.48 -11.12 5.63
CA LYS A 87 -14.73 -11.80 6.91
C LYS A 87 -16.24 -11.98 7.15
N MET A 88 -17.03 -10.93 6.93
CA MET A 88 -18.48 -10.95 7.15
C MET A 88 -19.23 -11.84 6.16
N SER A 89 -18.73 -11.96 4.92
CA SER A 89 -19.34 -12.81 3.89
C SER A 89 -18.81 -14.24 3.87
N TYR A 90 -18.02 -14.66 4.87
CA TYR A 90 -17.29 -15.94 4.88
C TYR A 90 -16.38 -16.17 3.65
N GLY A 91 -15.95 -15.08 3.01
CA GLY A 91 -15.09 -15.11 1.83
C GLY A 91 -15.75 -15.69 0.59
N SER A 92 -14.93 -16.04 -0.39
CA SER A 92 -15.36 -16.71 -1.61
C SER A 92 -15.19 -18.22 -1.44
N GLN A 93 -16.23 -19.00 -1.79
CA GLN A 93 -16.22 -20.46 -1.68
C GLN A 93 -15.59 -21.16 -2.89
N SER A 94 -15.22 -20.41 -3.94
CA SER A 94 -14.55 -20.91 -5.13
C SER A 94 -13.39 -19.99 -5.55
N GLN A 95 -12.44 -20.52 -6.31
CA GLN A 95 -11.35 -19.73 -6.89
C GLN A 95 -11.90 -18.66 -7.84
N GLU A 96 -12.89 -19.00 -8.66
CA GLU A 96 -13.58 -18.04 -9.55
C GLU A 96 -14.23 -16.90 -8.78
N GLY A 97 -14.89 -17.20 -7.65
CA GLY A 97 -15.46 -16.18 -6.77
C GLY A 97 -14.39 -15.31 -6.11
N ALA A 98 -13.23 -15.89 -5.77
CA ALA A 98 -12.10 -15.13 -5.23
C ALA A 98 -11.52 -14.19 -6.29
N LYS A 99 -11.36 -14.69 -7.52
CA LYS A 99 -10.84 -13.92 -8.66
C LYS A 99 -11.77 -12.78 -9.04
N THR A 100 -13.07 -13.05 -9.11
CA THR A 100 -14.10 -12.03 -9.37
C THR A 100 -14.02 -10.90 -8.34
N ARG A 101 -13.90 -11.25 -7.06
CA ARG A 101 -13.78 -10.25 -5.99
C ARG A 101 -12.48 -9.46 -6.05
N GLU A 102 -11.36 -10.10 -6.39
CA GLU A 102 -10.06 -9.44 -6.62
C GLU A 102 -10.17 -8.39 -7.75
N THR A 103 -10.73 -8.78 -8.89
CA THR A 103 -10.90 -7.90 -10.07
C THR A 103 -11.80 -6.71 -9.73
N TRP A 104 -12.99 -6.96 -9.17
CA TRP A 104 -13.93 -5.88 -8.80
C TRP A 104 -13.36 -4.95 -7.73
N THR A 105 -12.65 -5.49 -6.75
CA THR A 105 -11.99 -4.67 -5.74
C THR A 105 -10.97 -3.72 -6.39
N SER A 106 -10.16 -4.23 -7.31
CA SER A 106 -9.15 -3.44 -8.01
C SER A 106 -9.77 -2.32 -8.85
N ILE A 107 -10.84 -2.62 -9.58
CA ILE A 107 -11.61 -1.64 -10.36
C ILE A 107 -12.19 -0.55 -9.43
N LEU A 108 -12.93 -0.95 -8.39
CA LEU A 108 -13.61 -0.04 -7.47
C LEU A 108 -12.63 0.85 -6.70
N GLN A 109 -11.51 0.29 -6.22
CA GLN A 109 -10.48 1.06 -5.53
C GLN A 109 -9.78 2.06 -6.46
N THR A 110 -9.59 1.70 -7.73
CA THR A 110 -9.00 2.60 -8.73
C THR A 110 -9.94 3.75 -9.04
N LEU A 111 -11.21 3.47 -9.32
CA LEU A 111 -12.21 4.51 -9.61
C LEU A 111 -12.41 5.45 -8.42
N LYS A 112 -12.44 4.94 -7.19
CA LYS A 112 -12.52 5.76 -5.97
C LYS A 112 -11.38 6.78 -5.84
N LYS A 113 -10.22 6.52 -6.45
CA LYS A 113 -9.06 7.44 -6.42
C LYS A 113 -9.07 8.45 -7.56
N ARG A 114 -9.78 8.17 -8.66
CA ARG A 114 -9.70 8.95 -9.90
C ARG A 114 -10.97 9.75 -10.19
N GLU A 115 -12.10 9.27 -9.71
CA GLU A 115 -13.42 9.82 -9.99
C GLU A 115 -14.06 10.37 -8.71
N GLU A 116 -14.70 11.53 -8.83
CA GLU A 116 -15.51 12.09 -7.74
C GLU A 116 -16.73 11.22 -7.43
N ASN A 117 -17.36 10.68 -8.49
CA ASN A 117 -18.54 9.81 -8.40
C ASN A 117 -18.29 8.43 -9.06
N PRO A 118 -17.56 7.51 -8.39
CA PRO A 118 -17.19 6.20 -8.95
C PRO A 118 -18.38 5.34 -9.35
N ARG A 119 -19.49 5.43 -8.61
CA ARG A 119 -20.71 4.65 -8.88
C ARG A 119 -21.31 5.05 -10.23
N ASP A 120 -21.46 6.35 -10.46
CA ASP A 120 -22.09 6.87 -11.67
C ASP A 120 -21.21 6.60 -12.89
N LYS A 121 -19.87 6.67 -12.73
CA LYS A 121 -18.92 6.26 -13.76
C LYS A 121 -19.12 4.82 -14.21
N ILE A 122 -19.25 3.88 -13.27
CA ILE A 122 -19.48 2.45 -13.59
C ILE A 122 -20.82 2.27 -14.29
N ILE A 123 -21.90 2.81 -13.72
CA ILE A 123 -23.26 2.66 -14.29
C ILE A 123 -23.30 3.20 -15.72
N THR A 124 -22.77 4.41 -15.93
CA THR A 124 -22.73 5.04 -17.25
C THR A 124 -21.92 4.20 -18.24
N THR A 125 -20.77 3.68 -17.82
CA THR A 125 -19.92 2.87 -18.69
C THR A 125 -20.58 1.54 -19.06
N LEU A 126 -21.19 0.85 -18.10
CA LEU A 126 -21.91 -0.41 -18.35
C LEU A 126 -23.13 -0.20 -19.23
N ASN A 127 -23.85 0.92 -19.06
CA ASN A 127 -24.97 1.28 -19.93
C ASN A 127 -24.49 1.51 -21.38
N LYS A 128 -23.39 2.26 -21.58
CA LYS A 128 -22.80 2.44 -22.92
C LYS A 128 -22.37 1.10 -23.53
N PHE A 129 -21.73 0.24 -22.74
CA PHE A 129 -21.29 -1.09 -23.19
C PHE A 129 -22.47 -2.00 -23.58
N SER A 130 -23.60 -1.91 -22.88
CA SER A 130 -24.80 -2.68 -23.26
C SER A 130 -25.38 -2.27 -24.62
N GLN A 131 -25.18 -1.02 -25.03
CA GLN A 131 -25.64 -0.50 -26.33
C GLN A 131 -24.61 -0.72 -27.44
N ASN A 132 -23.33 -0.75 -27.09
CA ASN A 132 -22.23 -1.00 -28.01
C ASN A 132 -21.22 -2.00 -27.41
N LYS A 133 -21.27 -3.25 -27.86
CA LYS A 133 -20.38 -4.32 -27.37
C LYS A 133 -18.93 -4.15 -27.81
N ASP A 134 -18.65 -3.31 -28.79
CA ASP A 134 -17.29 -3.02 -29.28
C ASP A 134 -16.64 -1.84 -28.53
N LEU A 135 -17.33 -1.27 -27.53
CA LEU A 135 -16.79 -0.21 -26.69
C LEU A 135 -15.58 -0.71 -25.89
N ASP A 136 -14.49 0.05 -25.92
CA ASP A 136 -13.38 -0.15 -24.99
C ASP A 136 -13.79 0.31 -23.57
N ILE A 137 -14.28 -0.66 -22.79
CA ILE A 137 -14.68 -0.47 -21.39
C ILE A 137 -13.53 0.10 -20.56
N THR A 138 -12.29 -0.32 -20.84
CA THR A 138 -11.13 0.07 -20.03
C THR A 138 -10.83 1.55 -20.24
N ALA A 139 -10.78 1.99 -21.50
CA ALA A 139 -10.61 3.40 -21.85
C ALA A 139 -11.77 4.26 -21.34
N GLU A 140 -13.01 3.77 -21.39
CA GLU A 140 -14.16 4.52 -20.87
C GLU A 140 -14.12 4.63 -19.33
N LEU A 141 -13.80 3.55 -18.61
CA LEU A 141 -13.73 3.54 -17.14
C LEU A 141 -12.57 4.38 -16.60
N PHE A 142 -11.42 4.31 -17.25
CA PHE A 142 -10.15 4.80 -16.69
C PHE A 142 -9.50 5.91 -17.52
N GLY A 143 -10.08 6.31 -18.65
CA GLY A 143 -9.42 7.21 -19.60
C GLY A 143 -8.15 6.59 -20.21
N SER A 144 -7.47 7.36 -21.06
CA SER A 144 -6.11 7.04 -21.48
C SER A 144 -5.20 7.04 -20.24
N SER A 145 -4.49 5.93 -19.99
CA SER A 145 -3.47 5.84 -18.94
C SER A 145 -2.53 7.04 -19.05
N GLN A 146 -2.57 7.95 -18.07
CA GLN A 146 -1.47 8.90 -17.95
C GLN A 146 -0.23 8.11 -17.53
N PRO A 147 0.91 8.29 -18.21
CA PRO A 147 2.17 7.67 -17.85
C PRO A 147 2.64 8.08 -16.44
#